data_AF-A0A0G4KB65-F1
#
_entry.id   AF-A0A0G4KB65-F1
#
_cell.length_a   1.000
_cell.length_b   1.000
_cell.length_c   1.000
_cell.angle_alpha   90.00
_cell.angle_beta   90.00
_cell.angle_gamma   90.00
#
_symmetry.space_group_name_H-M   'P 1'
#
loop_
_entity.id
_entity.type
_entity.pdbx_description
1 polymer ?
#
loop_
_entity_poly.entity_id
_entity_poly.type
_entity_poly.pdbx_seq_one_letter_code
_entity_poly.pdbx_strand_id
1 'polypeptide(L)'
;MPDKAKKAPKNAQNKPKKAVKIPNPPEYFCGYSLKKWKELAPIFAEKNMLGDADLSAFELLCLHYGDAMNLYEAMINEGGSIAGYLAGKNSTKIYY
;
A
#
# COMPACT_ATOMS: atom_id res chain seq x y z
N MET A 1 -61.37 -1.51 -20.67
CA MET A 1 -61.04 -1.68 -19.23
C MET A 1 -59.53 -1.53 -19.10
N PRO A 2 -58.98 -0.62 -18.26
CA PRO A 2 -57.53 -0.47 -18.15
C PRO A 2 -56.94 -1.53 -17.21
N ASP A 3 -55.97 -2.27 -17.71
CA ASP A 3 -55.21 -3.30 -17.01
C ASP A 3 -54.41 -2.74 -15.82
N LYS A 4 -54.53 -3.43 -14.68
CA LYS A 4 -53.78 -3.16 -13.45
C LYS A 4 -52.31 -3.58 -13.60
N ALA A 5 -51.44 -2.61 -13.35
CA ALA A 5 -50.14 -2.71 -12.66
C ALA A 5 -49.21 -3.92 -12.93
N LYS A 6 -48.03 -3.63 -13.52
CA LYS A 6 -46.79 -4.32 -13.16
C LYS A 6 -45.85 -3.31 -12.49
N LYS A 7 -45.87 -3.28 -11.16
CA LYS A 7 -44.80 -2.65 -10.37
C LYS A 7 -43.50 -3.40 -10.66
N ALA A 8 -42.45 -2.68 -11.05
CA ALA A 8 -41.11 -3.21 -11.18
C ALA A 8 -40.65 -3.85 -9.86
N PRO A 9 -39.94 -4.99 -9.87
CA PRO A 9 -39.48 -5.63 -8.65
C PRO A 9 -38.52 -4.70 -7.89
N LYS A 10 -38.94 -4.35 -6.67
CA LYS A 10 -38.12 -3.69 -5.67
C LYS A 10 -36.92 -4.56 -5.30
N ASN A 11 -35.80 -3.89 -5.07
CA ASN A 11 -34.63 -4.36 -4.34
C ASN A 11 -33.84 -5.49 -5.02
N ALA A 12 -32.97 -5.10 -5.95
CA ALA A 12 -31.63 -5.70 -5.96
C ALA A 12 -30.98 -5.35 -4.61
N GLN A 13 -31.21 -6.20 -3.60
CA GLN A 13 -30.46 -6.14 -2.35
C GLN A 13 -28.98 -6.26 -2.75
N ASN A 14 -28.26 -5.14 -2.68
CA ASN A 14 -26.82 -5.13 -2.69
C ASN A 14 -26.38 -6.18 -1.67
N LYS A 15 -25.86 -7.32 -2.16
CA LYS A 15 -25.19 -8.30 -1.31
C LYS A 15 -24.24 -7.50 -0.42
N PRO A 16 -24.24 -7.71 0.90
CA PRO A 16 -23.26 -7.06 1.76
C PRO A 16 -21.89 -7.34 1.16
N LYS A 17 -21.18 -6.29 0.73
CA LYS A 17 -19.78 -6.40 0.30
C LYS A 17 -19.09 -7.13 1.43
N LYS A 18 -18.64 -8.36 1.17
CA LYS A 18 -17.89 -9.16 2.13
C LYS A 18 -16.82 -8.24 2.71
N ALA A 19 -16.78 -8.07 4.02
CA ALA A 19 -15.81 -7.19 4.65
C ALA A 19 -14.41 -7.67 4.20
N VAL A 20 -13.79 -6.91 3.31
CA VAL A 20 -12.48 -7.20 2.76
C VAL A 20 -11.51 -7.10 3.94
N LYS A 21 -10.91 -8.23 4.34
CA LYS A 21 -9.90 -8.23 5.39
C LYS A 21 -8.63 -7.65 4.81
N ILE A 22 -8.26 -6.45 5.27
CA ILE A 22 -7.00 -5.80 4.89
C ILE A 22 -5.92 -6.31 5.87
N PRO A 23 -4.79 -6.81 5.38
CA PRO A 23 -3.70 -7.23 6.25
C PRO A 23 -3.09 -6.02 6.97
N ASN A 24 -2.70 -6.23 8.22
CA ASN A 24 -1.95 -5.23 8.97
C ASN A 24 -0.55 -5.05 8.35
N PRO A 25 -0.01 -3.83 8.33
CA PRO A 25 1.37 -3.61 7.89
C PRO A 25 2.34 -4.33 8.83
N PRO A 26 3.50 -4.78 8.30
CA PRO A 26 4.58 -5.30 9.15
C PRO A 26 5.05 -4.26 10.18
N GLU A 27 5.42 -4.70 11.37
CA GLU A 27 5.78 -3.80 12.49
C GLU A 27 7.00 -2.92 12.19
N TYR A 28 7.92 -3.40 11.34
CA TYR A 28 9.12 -2.67 10.96
C TYR A 28 8.87 -1.59 9.87
N PHE A 29 7.64 -1.44 9.38
CA PHE A 29 7.32 -0.39 8.40
C PHE A 29 7.27 0.98 9.07
N CYS A 30 7.91 1.96 8.44
CA CYS A 30 7.94 3.35 8.91
C CYS A 30 7.94 4.34 7.74
N GLY A 31 7.56 5.59 8.01
CA GLY A 31 7.58 6.66 7.01
C GLY A 31 6.85 6.30 5.71
N TYR A 32 7.60 6.33 4.60
CA TYR A 32 7.08 6.11 3.25
C TYR A 32 6.61 4.68 2.97
N SER A 33 7.23 3.65 3.56
CA SER A 33 6.78 2.27 3.35
C SER A 33 5.41 2.03 4.00
N LEU A 34 5.22 2.52 5.23
CA LEU A 34 3.94 2.49 5.92
C LEU A 34 2.87 3.31 5.19
N LYS A 35 3.23 4.50 4.70
CA LYS A 35 2.33 5.33 3.89
C LYS A 35 1.84 4.57 2.66
N LYS A 36 2.76 3.90 1.95
CA LYS A 36 2.41 3.17 0.73
C LYS A 36 1.57 1.93 1.01
N TRP A 37 1.82 1.22 2.12
CA TRP A 37 0.96 0.12 2.56
C TRP A 37 -0.47 0.60 2.81
N LYS A 38 -0.64 1.67 3.59
CA LYS A 38 -1.97 2.23 3.91
C LYS A 38 -2.73 2.70 2.67
N GLU A 39 -2.01 3.17 1.65
CA GLU A 39 -2.58 3.59 0.37
C GLU A 39 -3.04 2.40 -0.49
N LEU A 40 -2.18 1.40 -0.67
CA LEU A 40 -2.39 0.33 -1.65
C LEU A 40 -3.09 -0.91 -1.08
N ALA A 41 -2.90 -1.23 0.20
CA ALA A 41 -3.46 -2.43 0.79
C ALA A 41 -4.99 -2.52 0.68
N PRO A 42 -5.76 -1.44 0.91
CA PRO A 42 -7.22 -1.47 0.70
C PRO A 42 -7.59 -1.77 -0.75
N ILE A 43 -6.86 -1.17 -1.72
CA ILE A 43 -7.13 -1.32 -3.15
C ILE A 43 -6.85 -2.75 -3.60
N PHE A 44 -5.71 -3.30 -3.19
CA PHE A 44 -5.33 -4.67 -3.56
C PHE A 44 -6.23 -5.70 -2.86
N ALA A 45 -6.63 -5.46 -1.62
CA ALA A 45 -7.58 -6.32 -0.93
C ALA A 45 -8.96 -6.29 -1.61
N GLU A 46 -9.45 -5.12 -2.06
CA GLU A 46 -10.71 -5.00 -2.81
C GLU A 46 -10.68 -5.77 -4.15
N LYS A 47 -9.51 -5.84 -4.77
CA LYS A 47 -9.28 -6.56 -6.03
C LYS A 47 -8.91 -8.02 -5.84
N ASN A 48 -8.87 -8.51 -4.60
CA ASN A 48 -8.45 -9.87 -4.25
C ASN A 48 -7.02 -10.20 -4.74
N MET A 49 -6.12 -9.21 -4.67
CA MET A 49 -4.70 -9.28 -5.08
C MET A 49 -3.73 -9.37 -3.89
N LEU A 50 -4.24 -9.60 -2.67
CA LEU A 50 -3.43 -9.81 -1.46
C LEU A 50 -3.69 -11.21 -0.90
N GLY A 51 -3.44 -12.24 -1.72
CA GLY A 51 -3.33 -13.61 -1.22
C GLY A 51 -2.01 -13.81 -0.46
N ASP A 52 -1.89 -14.94 0.23
CA ASP A 52 -0.68 -15.26 1.02
C ASP A 52 0.61 -15.22 0.17
N ALA A 53 0.52 -15.60 -1.10
CA ALA A 53 1.64 -15.54 -2.05
C ALA A 53 2.01 -14.12 -2.48
N ASP A 54 1.04 -13.20 -2.48
CA ASP A 54 1.23 -11.81 -2.93
C ASP A 54 1.77 -10.92 -1.81
N LEU A 55 1.52 -11.27 -0.54
CA LEU A 55 1.89 -10.47 0.63
C LEU A 55 3.38 -10.15 0.66
N SER A 56 4.26 -11.13 0.47
CA SER A 56 5.71 -10.89 0.49
C SER A 56 6.17 -9.96 -0.64
N ALA A 57 5.56 -10.07 -1.83
CA ALA A 57 5.87 -9.19 -2.95
C ALA A 57 5.36 -7.76 -2.68
N PHE A 58 4.19 -7.64 -2.06
CA PHE A 58 3.62 -6.35 -1.67
C PHE A 58 4.44 -5.68 -0.56
N GLU A 59 4.92 -6.45 0.42
CA GLU A 59 5.84 -5.97 1.46
C GLU A 59 7.12 -5.40 0.84
N LEU A 60 7.75 -6.15 -0.07
CA LEU A 60 8.95 -5.72 -0.81
C LEU A 60 8.70 -4.43 -1.61
N LEU A 61 7.56 -4.33 -2.29
CA LEU A 61 7.17 -3.13 -3.03
C LEU A 61 7.11 -1.90 -2.11
N CYS A 62 6.46 -2.02 -0.96
CA CYS A 62 6.33 -0.92 -0.01
C CYS A 62 7.69 -0.54 0.60
N LEU A 63 8.55 -1.50 0.91
CA LEU A 63 9.90 -1.25 1.42
C LEU A 63 10.75 -0.48 0.41
N HIS A 64 10.82 -0.97 -0.83
CA HIS A 64 11.62 -0.33 -1.87
C HIS A 64 11.11 1.06 -2.25
N TYR A 65 9.79 1.26 -2.24
CA TYR A 65 9.22 2.59 -2.37
C TYR A 65 9.69 3.51 -1.23
N GLY A 66 9.71 3.01 0.00
CA GLY A 66 10.22 3.75 1.15
C GLY A 66 11.67 4.18 0.99
N ASP A 67 12.55 3.25 0.61
CA ASP A 67 13.97 3.54 0.37
C ASP A 67 14.16 4.56 -0.77
N ALA A 68 13.42 4.41 -1.87
CA ALA A 68 13.50 5.32 -3.00
C ALA A 68 13.07 6.75 -2.63
N MET A 69 12.00 6.90 -1.84
CA MET A 69 11.54 8.22 -1.40
C MET A 69 12.51 8.86 -0.42
N ASN A 70 13.07 8.10 0.53
CA ASN A 70 14.10 8.60 1.44
C ASN A 70 15.35 9.08 0.68
N LEU A 71 15.78 8.31 -0.33
CA LEU A 71 16.87 8.71 -1.21
C LEU A 71 16.53 9.99 -1.96
N TYR A 72 15.33 10.08 -2.55
CA TYR A 72 14.88 11.26 -3.29
C TYR A 72 14.86 12.52 -2.41
N GLU A 73 14.36 12.44 -1.19
CA GLU A 73 14.38 13.56 -0.25
C GLU A 73 15.80 13.98 0.12
N ALA A 74 16.69 13.02 0.40
CA ALA A 74 18.09 13.32 0.69
C ALA A 74 18.77 14.02 -0.50
N MET A 75 18.49 13.58 -1.74
CA MET A 75 19.03 14.21 -2.95
C MET A 75 18.55 15.67 -3.09
N ILE A 76 17.28 15.95 -2.80
CA ILE A 76 16.72 17.32 -2.86
C ILE A 76 17.31 18.21 -1.75
N ASN A 77 17.31 17.72 -0.51
CA ASN A 77 17.61 18.54 0.66
C ASN A 77 19.11 18.73 0.88
N GLU A 78 19.94 17.76 0.49
CA GLU A 78 21.38 17.76 0.76
C GLU A 78 22.21 18.00 -0.51
N GLY A 79 21.56 18.31 -1.64
CA GLY A 79 22.23 18.51 -2.94
C GLY A 79 22.98 17.27 -3.45
N GLY A 80 22.56 16.09 -2.99
CA GLY A 80 23.32 14.85 -3.09
C GLY A 80 23.06 14.04 -4.36
N SER A 81 24.09 13.29 -4.77
CA SER A 81 23.95 12.19 -5.73
C SER A 81 23.63 10.88 -5.00
N ILE A 82 23.22 9.83 -5.74
CA ILE A 82 23.03 8.48 -5.19
C ILE A 82 24.28 8.01 -4.42
N ALA A 83 25.48 8.37 -4.91
CA ALA A 83 26.74 8.02 -4.26
C ALA A 83 26.90 8.70 -2.88
N GLY A 84 26.48 9.96 -2.74
CA GLY A 84 26.51 10.68 -1.46
C GLY A 84 25.60 10.04 -0.40
N TYR A 85 24.38 9.67 -0.79
CA TYR A 85 23.44 8.98 0.10
C TYR A 85 23.97 7.63 0.59
N LEU A 86 24.54 6.84 -0.33
CA LEU A 86 25.10 5.53 0.01
C LEU A 86 26.35 5.65 0.91
N ALA A 87 27.17 6.68 0.71
CA ALA A 87 28.31 6.96 1.59
C ALA A 87 27.85 7.26 3.03
N GLY A 88 26.80 8.08 3.20
CA GLY A 88 26.23 8.40 4.51
C GLY A 88 25.63 7.22 5.27
N LYS A 89 24.98 6.27 4.58
CA LYS A 89 24.46 5.03 5.19
C LYS A 89 25.57 4.05 5.61
N ASN A 90 26.70 4.04 4.91
CA ASN A 90 27.82 3.16 5.21
C ASN A 90 28.72 3.69 6.33
N SER A 91 28.76 5.00 6.56
CA SER A 91 29.49 5.61 7.67
C SER A 91 28.81 5.43 9.04
N THR A 92 27.53 5.03 9.07
CA THR A 92 26.82 4.70 10.32
C THR A 92 27.13 3.30 10.86
N LYS A 93 28.00 2.51 10.20
CA LYS A 93 28.41 1.16 10.62
C LYS A 93 29.77 1.12 11.35
N ILE A 94 30.05 2.09 12.21
CA ILE A 94 31.11 1.94 13.23
C ILE A 94 30.41 1.78 14.57
N TYR A 95 30.07 0.55 14.91
CA TYR A 95 29.64 0.17 16.26
C TYR A 95 30.90 -0.04 17.12
N TYR A 96 30.95 0.63 18.28
CA TYR A 96 31.69 0.17 19.46
C TYR A 96 30.76 -0.71 20.30
#